data_AF-A0A8H5LDA0-F1
#
_entry.id   AF-A0A8H5LDA0-F1
#
_cell.length_a   1.000
_cell.length_b   1.000
_cell.length_c   1.000
_cell.angle_alpha   90.00
_cell.angle_beta   90.00
_cell.angle_gamma   90.00
#
_symmetry.space_group_name_H-M   'P 1'
#
loop_
_entity.id
_entity.type
_entity.pdbx_description
1 polymer ?
#
loop_
_entity_poly.entity_id
_entity_poly.type
_entity_poly.pdbx_seq_one_letter_code
_entity_poly.pdbx_strand_id
1 'polypeptide(L)'
;MKVILQRVLSASVTVDKEMISSIGKGVLAFAAVAPGDTEKEADLMAAKVLRMKLWDDEEGGKWKKSVGDIGGEVLCVSQFTLLASTKKGAKPDFHGAANPEEARRLYHYFVQKVRAGYMEERVKDGQFQAMMEVALVNDGPVGFVKASFIFLAFGGVCANRGGYIIGYAGVEEWSQDGAIEDTLDETDG
;
A
#
# COMPACT_ATOMS: atom_id res chain seq x y z
N MET A 1 -2.72 9.19 -7.58
CA MET A 1 -3.27 8.13 -6.72
C MET A 1 -2.12 7.58 -5.92
N LYS A 2 -2.32 7.30 -4.64
CA LYS A 2 -1.31 6.66 -3.79
C LYS A 2 -1.76 5.25 -3.45
N VAL A 3 -0.86 4.28 -3.56
CA VAL A 3 -1.13 2.90 -3.19
C VAL A 3 -0.01 2.40 -2.29
N ILE A 4 -0.38 1.83 -1.15
CA ILE A 4 0.54 1.06 -0.30
C ILE A 4 0.29 -0.40 -0.60
N LEU A 5 1.34 -1.12 -0.98
CA LEU A 5 1.29 -2.56 -1.16
C LEU A 5 1.86 -3.23 0.08
N GLN A 6 1.30 -4.36 0.46
CA GLN A 6 1.85 -5.24 1.48
C GLN A 6 1.83 -6.66 0.95
N ARG A 7 2.97 -7.33 1.03
CA ARG A 7 3.08 -8.75 0.73
C ARG A 7 2.47 -9.53 1.89
N VAL A 8 1.54 -10.43 1.63
CA VAL A 8 0.80 -11.13 2.67
C VAL A 8 0.77 -12.63 2.44
N LEU A 9 0.84 -13.40 3.52
CA LEU A 9 0.52 -14.83 3.54
C LEU A 9 -0.99 -15.03 3.55
N SER A 10 -1.72 -14.11 4.17
CA SER A 10 -3.17 -14.01 4.14
C SER A 10 -3.62 -12.61 4.53
N ALA A 11 -4.78 -12.19 4.05
CA ALA A 11 -5.45 -10.97 4.51
C ALA A 11 -6.96 -11.12 4.41
N SER A 12 -7.70 -10.43 5.27
CA SER A 12 -9.16 -10.44 5.27
C SER A 12 -9.74 -9.10 5.70
N VAL A 13 -10.94 -8.80 5.21
CA VAL A 13 -11.72 -7.63 5.57
C VAL A 13 -13.01 -8.08 6.24
N THR A 14 -13.28 -7.51 7.40
CA THR A 14 -14.50 -7.73 8.17
C THR A 14 -15.24 -6.40 8.33
N VAL A 15 -16.55 -6.40 8.11
CA VAL A 15 -17.44 -5.25 8.36
C VAL A 15 -18.58 -5.75 9.23
N ASP A 16 -18.92 -5.01 10.29
CA ASP A 16 -20.00 -5.38 11.21
C ASP A 16 -19.91 -6.83 11.76
N LYS A 17 -18.66 -7.31 11.99
CA LYS A 17 -18.31 -8.68 12.42
C LYS A 17 -18.53 -9.78 11.38
N GLU A 18 -18.88 -9.43 10.16
CA GLU A 18 -19.00 -10.35 9.03
C GLU A 18 -17.80 -10.23 8.10
N MET A 19 -17.15 -11.35 7.81
CA MET A 19 -16.02 -11.37 6.87
C MET A 19 -16.57 -11.22 5.45
N ILE A 20 -16.30 -10.08 4.83
CA ILE A 20 -16.79 -9.77 3.48
C ILE A 20 -15.81 -10.22 2.39
N SER A 21 -14.53 -10.36 2.73
CA SER A 21 -13.49 -10.76 1.78
C SER A 21 -12.27 -11.33 2.48
N SER A 22 -11.63 -12.29 1.84
CA SER A 22 -10.38 -12.89 2.29
C SER A 22 -9.53 -13.32 1.10
N ILE A 23 -8.22 -13.22 1.26
CA ILE A 23 -7.21 -13.74 0.34
C ILE A 23 -6.18 -14.57 1.12
N GLY A 24 -5.62 -15.57 0.44
CA GLY A 24 -4.42 -16.29 0.84
C GLY A 24 -3.16 -15.51 0.47
N LYS A 25 -2.14 -16.23 -0.02
CA LYS A 25 -0.85 -15.64 -0.37
C LYS A 25 -1.01 -14.65 -1.51
N GLY A 26 -0.52 -13.42 -1.33
CA GLY A 26 -0.78 -12.36 -2.28
C GLY A 26 -0.33 -10.97 -1.88
N VAL A 27 -1.05 -9.97 -2.39
CA VAL A 27 -0.83 -8.55 -2.11
C VAL A 27 -2.08 -7.92 -1.52
N LEU A 28 -1.91 -7.21 -0.41
CA LEU A 28 -2.89 -6.25 0.10
C LEU A 28 -2.53 -4.85 -0.41
N ALA A 29 -3.44 -4.21 -1.14
CA ALA A 29 -3.28 -2.90 -1.73
C ALA A 29 -4.20 -1.87 -1.07
N PHE A 30 -3.64 -1.01 -0.22
CA PHE A 30 -4.35 0.14 0.32
C PHE A 30 -4.27 1.30 -0.67
N ALA A 31 -5.39 1.67 -1.28
CA ALA A 31 -5.44 2.71 -2.30
C ALA A 31 -6.11 3.99 -1.78
N ALA A 32 -5.48 5.13 -2.07
CA ALA A 32 -5.97 6.46 -1.74
C ALA A 32 -6.01 7.32 -3.00
N VAL A 33 -7.11 8.06 -3.16
CA VAL A 33 -7.34 8.95 -4.30
C VAL A 33 -7.12 10.39 -3.85
N ALA A 34 -6.20 11.08 -4.51
CA ALA A 34 -5.86 12.47 -4.28
C ALA A 34 -6.65 13.40 -5.22
N PRO A 35 -6.86 14.67 -4.84
CA PRO A 35 -7.45 15.66 -5.73
C PRO A 35 -6.64 15.78 -7.03
N GLY A 36 -7.32 15.76 -8.17
CA GLY A 36 -6.70 15.86 -9.49
C GLY A 36 -6.21 14.54 -10.07
N ASP A 37 -6.35 13.42 -9.35
CA ASP A 37 -6.15 12.10 -9.93
C ASP A 37 -7.14 11.85 -11.07
N THR A 38 -6.68 11.14 -12.10
CA THR A 38 -7.46 10.74 -13.26
C THR A 38 -7.41 9.23 -13.44
N GLU A 39 -8.19 8.74 -14.40
CA GLU A 39 -8.16 7.33 -14.81
C GLU A 39 -6.77 6.88 -15.28
N LYS A 40 -5.95 7.80 -15.80
CA LYS A 40 -4.58 7.50 -16.21
C LYS A 40 -3.69 7.12 -15.03
N GLU A 41 -3.81 7.81 -13.89
CA GLU A 41 -3.10 7.46 -12.66
C GLU A 41 -3.59 6.11 -12.13
N ALA A 42 -4.89 5.84 -12.20
CA ALA A 42 -5.47 4.57 -11.78
C ALA A 42 -4.97 3.39 -12.65
N ASP A 43 -4.93 3.55 -13.97
CA ASP A 43 -4.37 2.58 -14.91
C ASP A 43 -2.89 2.27 -14.60
N LEU A 44 -2.11 3.32 -14.39
CA LEU A 44 -0.69 3.20 -14.09
C LEU A 44 -0.45 2.50 -12.74
N MET A 45 -1.27 2.80 -11.73
CA MET A 45 -1.17 2.14 -10.42
C MET A 45 -1.63 0.68 -10.49
N ALA A 46 -2.72 0.38 -11.19
CA ALA A 46 -3.19 -1.00 -11.36
C ALA A 46 -2.13 -1.87 -12.05
N ALA A 47 -1.53 -1.37 -13.13
CA ALA A 47 -0.44 -2.05 -13.82
C ALA A 47 0.78 -2.24 -12.90
N LYS A 48 1.11 -1.25 -12.05
CA LYS A 48 2.19 -1.36 -11.07
C LYS A 48 1.91 -2.43 -10.03
N VAL A 49 0.70 -2.52 -9.48
CA VAL A 49 0.33 -3.56 -8.50
C VAL A 49 0.58 -4.96 -9.04
N LEU A 50 0.17 -5.21 -10.28
CA LEU A 50 0.28 -6.53 -10.90
C LEU A 50 1.69 -6.87 -11.34
N ARG A 51 2.48 -5.88 -11.78
CA ARG A 51 3.83 -6.10 -12.31
C ARG A 51 4.93 -5.99 -11.27
N MET A 52 4.62 -5.49 -10.07
CA MET A 52 5.61 -5.34 -9.01
C MET A 52 6.20 -6.69 -8.64
N LYS A 53 7.52 -6.82 -8.73
CA LYS A 53 8.24 -8.03 -8.36
C LYS A 53 8.48 -8.00 -6.86
N LEU A 54 7.77 -8.83 -6.11
CA LEU A 54 7.79 -8.87 -4.65
C LEU A 54 8.26 -10.22 -4.08
N TRP A 55 8.42 -11.23 -4.93
CA TRP A 55 8.87 -12.57 -4.53
C TRP A 55 10.18 -12.94 -5.22
N ASP A 56 10.90 -13.85 -4.57
CA ASP A 56 12.12 -14.43 -5.11
C ASP A 56 11.77 -15.46 -6.20
N ASP A 57 12.69 -15.72 -7.12
CA ASP A 57 12.56 -16.82 -8.07
C ASP A 57 13.00 -18.16 -7.45
N GLU A 58 12.81 -19.24 -8.21
CA GLU A 58 13.19 -20.60 -7.81
C GLU A 58 14.71 -20.82 -7.87
N GLU A 59 15.45 -19.95 -8.56
CA GLU A 59 16.91 -20.02 -8.76
C GLU A 59 17.67 -19.22 -7.69
N GLY A 60 16.97 -18.61 -6.72
CA GLY A 60 17.55 -17.82 -5.62
C GLY A 60 17.72 -16.32 -5.92
N GLY A 61 17.26 -15.85 -7.07
CA GLY A 61 17.19 -14.44 -7.44
C GLY A 61 16.12 -13.70 -6.64
N LYS A 62 16.56 -12.74 -5.83
CA LYS A 62 15.65 -11.89 -5.05
C LYS A 62 14.87 -10.91 -5.94
N TRP A 63 13.60 -10.65 -5.62
CA TRP A 63 12.77 -9.62 -6.29
C TRP A 63 12.52 -9.87 -7.78
N LYS A 64 12.15 -11.09 -8.14
CA LYS A 64 12.03 -11.51 -9.55
C LYS A 64 10.60 -11.82 -9.98
N LYS A 65 9.75 -12.23 -9.05
CA LYS A 65 8.39 -12.72 -9.31
C LYS A 65 7.34 -11.71 -8.84
N SER A 66 6.34 -11.50 -9.68
CA SER A 66 5.15 -10.70 -9.41
C SER A 66 4.01 -11.52 -8.79
N VAL A 67 2.92 -10.87 -8.41
CA VAL A 67 1.72 -11.57 -7.88
C VAL A 67 1.13 -12.52 -8.91
N GLY A 68 1.22 -12.17 -10.20
CA GLY A 68 0.81 -13.03 -11.28
C GLY A 68 1.69 -14.27 -11.41
N ASP A 69 3.01 -14.10 -11.29
CA ASP A 69 3.96 -15.21 -11.45
C ASP A 69 3.85 -16.27 -10.35
N ILE A 70 3.45 -15.87 -9.14
CA ILE A 70 3.24 -16.80 -8.02
C ILE A 70 1.81 -17.35 -7.94
N GLY A 71 0.92 -16.94 -8.87
CA GLY A 71 -0.50 -17.28 -8.80
C GLY A 71 -1.16 -16.81 -7.49
N GLY A 72 -0.75 -15.64 -6.99
CA GLY A 72 -1.25 -15.07 -5.75
C GLY A 72 -2.60 -14.39 -5.91
N GLU A 73 -3.11 -13.82 -4.82
CA GLU A 73 -4.35 -13.04 -4.82
C GLU A 73 -4.08 -11.56 -4.53
N VAL A 74 -5.02 -10.70 -4.87
CA VAL A 74 -4.94 -9.25 -4.61
C VAL A 74 -6.17 -8.83 -3.83
N LEU A 75 -5.97 -8.15 -2.71
CA LEU A 75 -7.04 -7.52 -1.93
C LEU A 75 -6.88 -6.01 -1.99
N CYS A 76 -7.82 -5.33 -2.61
CA CYS A 76 -7.86 -3.87 -2.65
C CYS A 76 -8.69 -3.33 -1.48
N VAL A 77 -8.17 -2.33 -0.77
CA VAL A 77 -8.89 -1.63 0.31
C VAL A 77 -8.72 -0.13 0.14
N SER A 78 -9.83 0.61 0.18
CA SER A 78 -9.80 2.07 0.14
C SER A 78 -9.25 2.63 1.46
N GLN A 79 -8.20 3.45 1.41
CA GLN A 79 -7.54 4.03 2.58
C GLN A 79 -7.24 5.52 2.38
N PHE A 80 -8.21 6.41 2.59
CA PHE A 80 -8.01 7.85 2.39
C PHE A 80 -6.94 8.46 3.32
N THR A 81 -6.69 7.83 4.48
CA THR A 81 -5.74 8.34 5.47
C THR A 81 -4.29 8.38 4.99
N LEU A 82 -3.96 7.70 3.87
CA LEU A 82 -2.64 7.78 3.25
C LEU A 82 -2.30 9.17 2.71
N LEU A 83 -3.31 10.02 2.54
CA LEU A 83 -3.19 11.39 2.08
C LEU A 83 -3.28 12.39 3.23
N ALA A 84 -3.22 11.91 4.47
CA ALA A 84 -3.16 12.76 5.65
C ALA A 84 -1.85 13.55 5.71
N SER A 85 -1.95 14.85 5.99
CA SER A 85 -0.82 15.68 6.40
C SER A 85 -0.74 15.71 7.92
N THR A 86 0.43 15.39 8.46
CA THR A 86 0.74 15.45 9.90
C THR A 86 1.70 16.60 10.25
N LYS A 87 1.93 17.54 9.32
CA LYS A 87 2.93 18.61 9.46
C LYS A 87 2.53 19.70 10.47
N LYS A 88 1.25 19.79 10.86
CA LYS A 88 0.72 20.82 11.78
C LYS A 88 0.03 20.19 13.00
N GLY A 89 0.82 19.77 13.98
CA GLY A 89 0.34 19.22 15.26
C GLY A 89 -0.03 17.74 15.20
N ALA A 90 -0.67 17.24 16.26
CA ALA A 90 -0.95 15.80 16.44
C ALA A 90 -2.21 15.30 15.71
N LYS A 91 -3.04 16.20 15.15
CA LYS A 91 -4.27 15.83 14.42
C LYS A 91 -3.96 15.73 12.91
N PRO A 92 -4.20 14.58 12.27
CA PRO A 92 -4.03 14.45 10.82
C PRO A 92 -5.05 15.31 10.07
N ASP A 93 -4.57 15.96 9.02
CA ASP A 93 -5.39 16.77 8.11
C ASP A 93 -5.58 16.03 6.77
N PHE A 94 -6.83 15.84 6.34
CA PHE A 94 -7.20 15.04 5.17
C PHE A 94 -7.62 15.88 3.95
N HIS A 95 -7.38 17.19 3.95
CA HIS A 95 -7.60 18.03 2.75
C HIS A 95 -6.84 17.54 1.50
N GLY A 96 -5.83 16.68 1.67
CA GLY A 96 -5.11 16.03 0.58
C GLY A 96 -5.84 14.85 -0.08
N ALA A 97 -7.04 14.48 0.37
CA ALA A 97 -7.87 13.44 -0.25
C ALA A 97 -8.92 14.01 -1.20
N ALA A 98 -9.23 13.28 -2.27
CA ALA A 98 -10.29 13.65 -3.20
C ALA A 98 -11.67 13.66 -2.50
N ASN A 99 -12.65 14.34 -3.10
CA ASN A 99 -14.02 14.29 -2.61
C ASN A 99 -14.56 12.85 -2.63
N PRO A 100 -15.52 12.47 -1.76
CA PRO A 100 -15.94 11.09 -1.63
C PRO A 100 -16.52 10.46 -2.90
N GLU A 101 -17.17 11.25 -3.76
CA GLU A 101 -17.77 10.75 -5.00
C GLU A 101 -16.72 10.39 -6.03
N GLU A 102 -15.77 11.29 -6.26
CA GLU A 102 -14.66 11.10 -7.18
C GLU A 102 -13.69 10.03 -6.66
N ALA A 103 -13.42 10.02 -5.35
CA ALA A 103 -12.63 8.98 -4.72
C ALA A 103 -13.24 7.59 -4.93
N ARG A 104 -14.58 7.46 -4.78
CA ARG A 104 -15.29 6.21 -5.03
C ARG A 104 -15.20 5.79 -6.49
N ARG A 105 -15.46 6.73 -7.42
CA ARG A 105 -15.41 6.49 -8.87
C ARG A 105 -14.04 5.98 -9.29
N LEU A 106 -12.97 6.69 -8.91
CA LEU A 106 -11.60 6.33 -9.28
C LEU A 106 -11.09 5.10 -8.55
N TYR A 107 -11.50 4.87 -7.31
CA TYR A 107 -11.18 3.64 -6.58
C TYR A 107 -11.80 2.41 -7.27
N HIS A 108 -13.10 2.45 -7.59
CA HIS A 108 -13.73 1.33 -8.30
C HIS A 108 -13.13 1.13 -9.69
N TYR A 109 -12.81 2.21 -10.40
CA TYR A 109 -12.09 2.12 -11.66
C TYR A 109 -10.73 1.41 -11.50
N PHE A 110 -9.95 1.79 -10.49
CA PHE A 110 -8.69 1.13 -10.15
C PHE A 110 -8.88 -0.38 -9.90
N VAL A 111 -9.86 -0.77 -9.06
CA VAL A 111 -10.14 -2.19 -8.79
C VAL A 111 -10.54 -2.94 -10.06
N GLN A 112 -11.37 -2.35 -10.92
CA GLN A 112 -11.74 -2.92 -12.21
C GLN A 112 -10.53 -3.11 -13.13
N LYS A 113 -9.58 -2.18 -13.14
CA LYS A 113 -8.34 -2.30 -13.93
C LYS A 113 -7.42 -3.39 -13.41
N VAL A 114 -7.34 -3.56 -12.08
CA VAL A 114 -6.59 -4.68 -11.48
C VAL A 114 -7.25 -6.02 -11.86
N ARG A 115 -8.59 -6.11 -11.83
CA ARG A 115 -9.33 -7.30 -12.29
C ARG A 115 -9.07 -7.60 -13.76
N ALA A 116 -9.22 -6.61 -14.63
CA ALA A 116 -9.02 -6.75 -16.07
C ALA A 116 -7.58 -7.09 -16.47
N GLY A 117 -6.60 -6.62 -15.68
CA GLY A 117 -5.18 -6.91 -15.90
C GLY A 117 -4.69 -8.25 -15.35
N TYR A 118 -5.53 -8.98 -14.59
CA TYR A 118 -5.16 -10.23 -13.93
C TYR A 118 -6.22 -11.32 -14.12
N MET A 119 -6.81 -11.80 -13.03
CA MET A 119 -7.86 -12.80 -12.99
C MET A 119 -8.93 -12.30 -12.03
N GLU A 120 -10.16 -12.10 -12.51
CA GLU A 120 -11.23 -11.46 -11.74
C GLU A 120 -11.49 -12.17 -10.41
N GLU A 121 -11.45 -13.50 -10.41
CA GLU A 121 -11.67 -14.35 -9.25
C GLU A 121 -10.61 -14.19 -8.16
N ARG A 122 -9.40 -13.75 -8.53
CA ARG A 122 -8.25 -13.56 -7.62
C ARG A 122 -8.13 -12.14 -7.06
N VAL A 123 -8.99 -11.22 -7.49
CA VAL A 123 -8.98 -9.82 -7.03
C VAL A 123 -10.21 -9.55 -6.16
N LYS A 124 -9.96 -9.47 -4.85
CA LYS A 124 -10.96 -9.13 -3.83
C LYS A 124 -10.96 -7.63 -3.54
N ASP A 125 -12.09 -7.15 -3.07
CA ASP A 125 -12.31 -5.74 -2.73
C ASP A 125 -12.84 -5.65 -1.30
N GLY A 126 -12.51 -4.55 -0.61
CA GLY A 126 -13.20 -4.17 0.61
C GLY A 126 -14.56 -3.53 0.32
N GLN A 127 -15.11 -2.88 1.34
CA GLN A 127 -16.33 -2.09 1.20
C GLN A 127 -16.01 -0.60 1.35
N PHE A 128 -16.15 0.15 0.25
CA PHE A 128 -15.87 1.58 0.23
C PHE A 128 -16.76 2.33 1.24
N GLN A 129 -16.18 3.27 1.98
CA GLN A 129 -16.85 4.04 3.05
C GLN A 129 -17.42 3.24 4.24
N ALA A 130 -17.12 1.95 4.35
CA ALA A 130 -17.44 1.18 5.56
C ALA A 130 -16.30 1.24 6.58
N MET A 131 -16.64 1.11 7.87
CA MET A 131 -15.65 0.84 8.90
C MET A 131 -15.22 -0.62 8.79
N MET A 132 -14.00 -0.82 8.33
CA MET A 132 -13.44 -2.14 8.03
C MET A 132 -12.39 -2.53 9.07
N GLU A 133 -12.48 -3.76 9.55
CA GLU A 133 -11.39 -4.44 10.25
C GLU A 133 -10.57 -5.23 9.23
N VAL A 134 -9.35 -4.76 8.96
CA VAL A 134 -8.44 -5.42 8.01
C VAL A 134 -7.40 -6.22 8.78
N ALA A 135 -7.50 -7.55 8.72
CA ALA A 135 -6.51 -8.46 9.28
C ALA A 135 -5.53 -8.87 8.19
N LEU A 136 -4.24 -8.94 8.52
CA LEU A 136 -3.21 -9.38 7.58
C LEU A 136 -2.07 -10.11 8.29
N VAL A 137 -1.48 -11.08 7.59
CA VAL A 137 -0.25 -11.74 7.98
C VAL A 137 0.82 -11.33 6.99
N ASN A 138 1.71 -10.42 7.40
CA ASN A 138 2.75 -9.88 6.53
C ASN A 138 3.78 -10.97 6.21
N ASP A 139 3.97 -11.25 4.92
CA ASP A 139 5.00 -12.17 4.42
C ASP A 139 6.33 -11.42 4.35
N GLY A 140 7.06 -11.38 5.47
CA GLY A 140 8.25 -10.53 5.64
C GLY A 140 9.16 -10.94 6.81
N PRO A 141 9.95 -9.99 7.40
CA PRO A 141 9.96 -8.56 7.13
C PRO A 141 10.89 -8.27 5.95
N VAL A 142 10.31 -8.10 4.77
CA VAL A 142 11.03 -7.56 3.63
C VAL A 142 10.71 -6.08 3.55
N GLY A 143 11.43 -5.28 4.36
CA GLY A 143 11.27 -3.82 4.41
C GLY A 143 12.26 -3.13 3.48
N PHE A 144 11.77 -2.55 2.37
CA PHE A 144 12.55 -1.65 1.52
C PHE A 144 11.87 -0.29 1.51
N VAL A 145 12.53 0.72 2.08
CA VAL A 145 12.15 2.13 1.94
C VAL A 145 12.96 2.70 0.77
N LYS A 146 12.39 2.71 -0.43
CA LYS A 146 12.82 3.58 -1.53
C LYS A 146 11.60 4.28 -2.14
N ALA A 147 11.70 5.59 -2.19
CA ALA A 147 10.63 6.56 -2.36
C ALA A 147 9.77 6.36 -3.63
N SER A 148 8.50 6.01 -3.39
CA SER A 148 7.29 6.15 -4.25
C SER A 148 6.16 5.27 -3.68
N PHE A 149 6.53 4.26 -2.87
CA PHE A 149 5.63 3.45 -2.07
C PHE A 149 5.98 3.66 -0.60
N ILE A 150 5.05 4.24 0.16
CA ILE A 150 5.15 4.20 1.62
C ILE A 150 4.70 2.80 2.01
N PHE A 151 5.57 1.97 2.60
CA PHE A 151 5.13 0.77 3.30
C PHE A 151 4.85 1.19 4.74
N LEU A 152 3.59 1.49 5.06
CA LEU A 152 3.20 1.64 6.46
C LEU A 152 3.08 0.24 7.06
N ALA A 153 4.08 -0.17 7.82
CA ALA A 153 3.89 -1.20 8.82
C ALA A 153 3.03 -0.60 9.93
N PHE A 154 1.70 -0.56 9.73
CA PHE A 154 0.82 -0.54 10.89
C PHE A 154 0.95 -1.90 11.54
N GLY A 155 1.47 -1.93 12.76
CA GLY A 155 1.43 -3.12 13.60
C GLY A 155 -0.02 -3.58 13.70
N GLY A 156 -0.35 -4.63 12.94
CA GLY A 156 -1.60 -5.35 13.11
C GLY A 156 -1.69 -5.84 14.55
N VAL A 157 -2.86 -5.65 15.15
CA VAL A 157 -3.18 -6.10 16.50
C VAL A 157 -2.89 -7.60 16.60
N CYS A 158 -1.85 -7.96 17.33
CA CYS A 158 -1.62 -9.31 17.81
C CYS A 158 -2.60 -9.55 18.97
N ALA A 159 -3.68 -10.26 18.71
CA ALA A 159 -4.49 -10.80 19.79
C ALA A 159 -3.71 -11.94 20.47
N ASN A 160 -3.11 -11.71 21.64
CA ASN A 160 -3.50 -12.31 22.92
C ASN A 160 -2.45 -12.06 24.04
N ARG A 161 -2.95 -11.66 25.22
CA ARG A 161 -2.33 -11.71 26.58
C ARG A 161 -1.01 -10.96 26.83
N GLY A 162 -1.17 -9.76 27.41
CA GLY A 162 -0.29 -9.24 28.47
C GLY A 162 0.80 -8.26 28.03
N GLY A 163 0.64 -6.99 28.42
CA GLY A 163 1.73 -6.01 28.54
C GLY A 163 1.96 -5.12 27.32
N TYR A 164 1.67 -3.83 27.49
CA TYR A 164 1.88 -2.72 26.55
C TYR A 164 3.35 -2.31 26.43
N ILE A 165 3.81 -1.94 25.21
CA ILE A 165 4.46 -0.65 24.89
C ILE A 165 4.12 -0.29 23.42
N ILE A 166 3.53 0.88 23.17
CA ILE A 166 3.24 1.45 21.84
C ILE A 166 4.34 2.49 21.53
N GLY A 167 5.13 2.25 20.48
CA GLY A 167 6.08 3.24 19.94
C GLY A 167 5.53 3.91 18.69
N TYR A 168 5.44 5.24 18.69
CA TYR A 168 5.13 6.03 17.50
C TYR A 168 6.39 6.13 16.61
N ALA A 169 6.29 5.74 15.34
CA ALA A 169 7.28 6.10 14.33
C ALA A 169 6.72 7.22 13.46
N GLY A 170 7.34 8.40 13.52
CA GLY A 170 7.03 9.55 12.68
C GLY A 170 7.33 9.25 11.20
N VAL A 171 6.51 9.80 10.32
CA VAL A 171 6.70 9.75 8.87
C VAL A 171 7.43 11.03 8.44
N GLU A 172 8.70 10.93 8.07
CA GLU A 172 9.43 12.01 7.40
C GLU A 172 9.50 11.74 5.89
N GLU A 173 9.21 12.79 5.12
CA GLU A 173 9.20 12.82 3.66
C GLU A 173 10.48 13.51 3.19
N TRP A 174 11.39 12.78 2.53
CA TRP A 174 12.57 13.37 1.91
C TRP A 174 12.32 13.60 0.41
N SER A 175 12.39 14.86 -0.02
CA SER A 175 12.35 15.27 -1.44
C SER A 175 13.78 15.29 -1.98
N GLN A 176 14.03 14.60 -3.10
CA GLN A 176 15.28 14.75 -3.86
C GLN A 176 15.18 16.02 -4.72
N ASP A 177 15.42 17.17 -4.10
CA ASP A 177 15.84 18.39 -4.79
C ASP A 177 16.96 19.01 -3.95
N GLY A 178 18.19 18.59 -4.24
CA GLY A 178 19.40 19.08 -3.59
C GLY A 178 20.58 18.62 -4.43
N ALA A 179 21.08 19.54 -5.25
CA ALA A 179 22.24 19.36 -6.11
C ALA A 179 23.42 18.79 -5.31
N ILE A 180 24.08 17.79 -5.89
CA ILE A 180 25.45 17.44 -5.51
C ILE A 180 26.31 18.55 -6.10
N GLU A 181 26.61 19.58 -5.30
CA GLU A 181 27.73 20.47 -5.57
C GLU A 181 29.01 19.79 -5.09
N ASP A 182 29.95 19.65 -6.03
CA ASP A 182 31.33 19.25 -5.82
C ASP A 182 31.99 20.03 -4.68
N THR A 183 32.61 19.30 -3.76
CA THR A 183 33.80 19.79 -3.04
C THR A 183 34.79 18.63 -2.96
N LEU A 184 35.64 18.56 -3.99
CA LEU A 184 36.94 17.90 -3.92
C LEU A 184 37.78 18.73 -2.94
N ASP A 185 38.01 18.22 -1.74
CA ASP A 185 39.03 18.76 -0.85
C ASP A 185 40.32 18.01 -1.14
N GLU A 186 41.21 18.67 -1.88
CA GLU A 186 42.62 18.35 -1.96
C GLU A 186 43.23 18.65 -0.59
N THR A 187 43.73 17.63 0.10
CA THR A 187 44.80 17.84 1.09
C THR A 187 45.99 16.98 0.73
N ASP A 188 46.96 17.70 0.16
CA ASP A 188 48.35 17.34 -0.06
C ASP A 188 49.02 16.63 1.12
N GLY A 189 49.96 15.76 0.77
CA GLY A 189 51.09 15.38 1.62
C GLY A 189 52.34 16.21 1.31
#